data_AF-A0A2N6B432-F1
#
_entry.id   AF-A0A2N6B432-F1
#
_cell.length_a   1.000
_cell.length_b   1.000
_cell.length_c   1.000
_cell.angle_alpha   90.00
_cell.angle_beta   90.00
_cell.angle_gamma   90.00
#
_symmetry.space_group_name_H-M   'P 1'
#
loop_
_entity.id
_entity.type
_entity.pdbx_description
1 polymer ?
#
loop_
_entity_poly.entity_id
_entity_poly.type
_entity_poly.pdbx_seq_one_letter_code
_entity_poly.pdbx_strand_id
1 'polypeptide(L)' 'MEHETNDFILIPAKGGGALVRRSEIAGGRPNGAEGGIVYLKSGPSVYTTASIPQIAGYLEAEVAEVR' A
#
# COMPACT_ATOMS: atom_id res chain seq x y z
N MET A 1 13.40 -23.74 9.81
CA MET A 1 12.25 -22.82 9.96
C MET A 1 12.61 -21.59 9.16
N GLU A 2 12.17 -21.55 7.90
CA GLU A 2 12.21 -20.30 7.14
C GLU A 2 11.32 -19.31 7.88
N HIS A 3 11.84 -18.13 8.17
CA HIS A 3 11.05 -17.09 8.80
C HIS A 3 9.87 -16.76 7.86
N GLU A 4 8.63 -16.96 8.32
CA GLU A 4 7.40 -16.36 7.78
C GLU A 4 7.40 -14.82 7.94
N THR A 5 8.56 -14.18 7.79
CA THR A 5 8.66 -12.76 7.58
C THR A 5 8.04 -12.49 6.21
N ASN A 6 6.86 -11.88 6.17
CA ASN A 6 6.49 -10.76 5.28
C ASN A 6 4.98 -10.52 5.11
N ASP A 7 4.14 -10.99 6.04
CA ASP A 7 2.70 -10.71 5.99
C ASP A 7 2.36 -9.23 6.21
N PHE A 8 3.25 -8.47 6.84
CA PHE A 8 3.04 -7.04 7.13
C PHE A 8 3.87 -6.16 6.21
N ILE A 9 3.31 -5.02 5.87
CA ILE A 9 3.96 -3.93 5.16
C ILE A 9 3.75 -2.62 5.91
N LEU A 10 4.83 -1.85 6.05
CA LEU A 10 4.76 -0.48 6.56
C LEU A 10 4.49 0.48 5.41
N ILE A 11 3.30 1.04 5.36
CA ILE A 11 2.90 2.03 4.37
C ILE A 11 3.23 3.43 4.92
N PRO A 12 4.12 4.20 4.28
CA PRO A 12 4.56 5.48 4.82
C PRO A 12 3.41 6.50 4.83
N ALA A 13 3.25 7.23 5.92
CA ALA A 13 2.25 8.29 6.07
C ALA A 13 2.82 9.39 6.97
N LYS A 14 2.18 10.56 7.01
CA LYS A 14 2.57 11.63 7.94
C LYS A 14 2.50 11.08 9.37
N GLY A 15 3.61 11.19 10.11
CA GLY A 15 3.70 10.72 11.50
C GLY A 15 4.23 9.29 11.71
N GLY A 16 4.75 8.62 10.68
CA GLY A 16 5.49 7.34 10.82
C GLY A 16 4.97 6.19 9.96
N GLY A 17 3.72 6.25 9.49
CA GLY A 17 3.13 5.23 8.62
C GLY A 17 2.11 4.33 9.30
N ALA A 18 1.55 3.41 8.52
CA ALA A 18 0.62 2.38 8.96
C ALA A 18 1.22 0.99 8.68
N LEU A 19 1.40 0.19 9.72
CA LEU A 19 1.79 -1.21 9.58
C LEU A 19 0.51 -2.03 9.33
N VAL A 20 0.39 -2.61 8.15
CA VAL A 20 -0.82 -3.33 7.73
C VAL A 20 -0.46 -4.72 7.22
N ARG A 21 -1.38 -5.68 7.39
CA ARG A 21 -1.23 -6.99 6.76
C ARG A 21 -1.52 -6.87 5.27
N ARG A 22 -0.64 -7.40 4.40
CA ARG A 22 -0.80 -7.38 2.94
C ARG A 22 -2.13 -7.97 2.51
N SER A 23 -2.55 -9.07 3.14
CA SER A 23 -3.82 -9.73 2.86
C SER A 23 -5.05 -8.90 3.24
N GLU A 24 -4.90 -7.85 4.05
CA GLU A 24 -5.99 -6.91 4.38
C GLU A 24 -6.07 -5.73 3.40
N ILE A 25 -5.16 -5.62 2.43
CA ILE A 25 -5.21 -4.56 1.43
C ILE A 25 -6.16 -4.97 0.31
N ALA A 26 -7.13 -4.10 0.03
CA ALA A 26 -8.11 -4.27 -1.04
C ALA A 26 -7.68 -3.59 -2.35
N GLY A 27 -6.79 -2.59 -2.28
CA GLY A 27 -6.27 -1.88 -3.44
C GLY A 27 -5.72 -0.51 -3.07
N GLY A 28 -5.47 0.33 -4.08
CA GLY A 28 -5.07 1.71 -3.86
C GLY A 28 -5.31 2.61 -5.07
N ARG A 29 -5.26 3.93 -4.86
CA ARG A 29 -5.40 4.94 -5.93
C ARG A 29 -4.57 6.19 -5.64
N PRO A 30 -4.28 7.04 -6.64
CA PRO A 30 -3.64 8.34 -6.41
C PRO A 30 -4.47 9.24 -5.49
N ASN A 31 -3.81 10.08 -4.70
CA ASN A 31 -4.46 11.07 -3.81
C ASN A 31 -4.19 12.51 -4.24
N GLY A 32 -4.63 12.89 -5.44
CA GLY A 32 -4.39 14.23 -5.96
C GLY A 32 -2.91 14.49 -6.22
N ALA A 33 -2.41 15.66 -5.79
CA ALA A 33 -1.05 16.12 -6.13
C ALA A 33 0.07 15.32 -5.43
N GLU A 34 -0.17 14.76 -4.25
CA GLU A 34 0.85 14.05 -3.48
C GLU A 34 0.31 12.74 -2.88
N GLY A 35 1.06 11.66 -3.12
CA GLY A 35 0.83 10.36 -2.49
C GLY A 35 -0.38 9.59 -3.02
N GLY A 36 -0.90 8.71 -2.17
CA GLY A 36 -1.93 7.73 -2.52
C GLY A 36 -2.88 7.45 -1.36
N ILE A 37 -3.94 6.72 -1.68
CA ILE A 37 -4.84 6.12 -0.69
C ILE A 37 -4.74 4.62 -0.87
N VAL A 38 -4.49 3.89 0.23
CA VAL A 38 -4.56 2.44 0.28
C VAL A 38 -5.84 2.03 0.99
N TYR A 39 -6.62 1.20 0.31
CA TYR A 39 -7.89 0.68 0.83
C TYR A 39 -7.63 -0.61 1.60
N LEU A 40 -8.20 -0.70 2.80
CA LEU A 40 -8.22 -1.93 3.58
C LEU A 40 -9.56 -2.64 3.37
N LYS A 41 -9.56 -3.97 3.41
CA LYS A 41 -10.77 -4.81 3.33
C LYS A 41 -11.72 -4.51 4.48
N SER A 42 -11.15 -4.22 5.65
CA SER A 42 -11.87 -3.80 6.84
C SER A 42 -11.15 -2.60 7.48
N GLY A 43 -11.92 -1.58 7.90
CA GLY A 43 -11.39 -0.40 8.58
C GLY A 43 -11.11 0.81 7.67
N PRO A 44 -10.46 1.85 8.23
CA PRO A 44 -10.23 3.10 7.53
C PRO A 44 -9.18 2.95 6.42
N SER A 45 -9.32 3.76 5.37
CA SER A 45 -8.28 3.86 4.34
C SER A 45 -7.02 4.52 4.90
N VAL A 46 -5.86 4.09 4.42
CA VAL A 46 -4.56 4.68 4.78
C VAL A 46 -4.22 5.76 3.76
N TYR A 47 -4.13 7.01 4.22
CA TYR A 47 -3.58 8.11 3.43
C TYR A 47 -2.05 8.06 3.52
N THR A 48 -1.41 7.83 2.38
CA THR A 48 0.02 7.59 2.30
C THR A 48 0.72 8.65 1.48
N THR A 49 1.98 8.91 1.81
CA THR A 49 2.87 9.73 0.99
C THR A 49 3.51 8.94 -0.16
N ALA A 50 3.29 7.62 -0.23
CA ALA A 50 3.77 6.80 -1.33
C ALA A 50 2.98 7.08 -2.62
N SER A 51 3.69 7.16 -3.74
CA SER A 51 3.10 7.23 -5.07
C SER A 51 2.49 5.89 -5.47
N ILE A 52 1.62 5.88 -6.50
CA ILE A 52 1.03 4.62 -6.96
C ILE A 52 2.04 3.61 -7.49
N PRO A 53 3.07 3.99 -8.26
CA PRO A 53 4.14 3.05 -8.63
C PRO A 53 4.86 2.46 -7.41
N GLN A 54 5.07 3.24 -6.35
CA GLN A 54 5.66 2.72 -5.10
C GLN A 54 4.71 1.74 -4.41
N ILE A 55 3.41 2.06 -4.32
CA ILE A 55 2.40 1.15 -3.77
C ILE A 55 2.31 -0.14 -4.59
N ALA A 56 2.42 -0.08 -5.91
CA ALA A 56 2.46 -1.28 -6.75
C ALA A 56 3.69 -2.15 -6.44
N GLY A 57 4.89 -1.55 -6.34
CA GLY A 57 6.11 -2.27 -5.98
C GLY A 57 6.05 -2.87 -4.57
N TYR A 58 5.47 -2.14 -3.61
CA TYR A 58 5.20 -2.60 -2.27
C TYR A 58 4.33 -3.86 -2.25
N LEU A 59 3.32 -3.92 -3.11
CA LEU A 59 2.35 -5.03 -3.17
C LEU A 59 2.72 -6.10 -4.20
N GLU A 60 3.89 -5.98 -4.84
CA GLU A 60 4.31 -6.86 -5.94
C GLU A 60 3.24 -6.97 -7.03
N ALA A 61 2.53 -5.86 -7.27
CA ALA A 61 1.41 -5.82 -8.20
C ALA A 61 1.91 -5.72 -9.66
N GLU A 62 1.21 -6.39 -10.56
CA GLU A 62 1.42 -6.23 -11.99
C GLU A 62 0.96 -4.84 -12.44
N VAL A 63 1.83 -4.13 -13.17
CA VAL A 63 1.50 -2.84 -13.76
C VAL A 63 0.95 -3.09 -15.16
N ALA A 64 -0.36 -2.89 -15.33
CA ALA A 64 -0.99 -2.95 -16.63
C ALA A 64 -0.51 -1.78 -17.51
N GLU A 65 0.09 -2.08 -18.65
CA GLU A 65 0.43 -1.06 -19.64
C GLU A 65 -0.84 -0.61 -20.37
N VAL A 66 -1.12 0.68 -20.31
CA VAL A 66 -2.21 1.29 -21.09
C VAL A 66 -1.62 1.73 -22.43
N ARG A 67 -2.14 1.17 -23.52
CA ARG A 67 -1.83 1.57 -24.90
C ARG A 67 -2.69 2.74 -25.34
#